data_AF-A0A0J9FMZ4-F1
#
_entry.id   AF-A0A0J9FMZ4-F1
#
_cell.length_a   1.000
_cell.length_b   1.000
_cell.length_c   1.000
_cell.angle_alpha   90.00
_cell.angle_beta   90.00
_cell.angle_gamma   90.00
#
_symmetry.space_group_name_H-M   'P 1'
#
loop_
_entity.id
_entity.type
_entity.pdbx_description
1 polymer ?
#
loop_
_entity_poly.entity_id
_entity_poly.type
_entity_poly.pdbx_seq_one_letter_code
_entity_poly.pdbx_strand_id
1 'polypeptide(L)'
;MVSTLKSKPIYIKCYEATQNNSIKLRDTDWNALQLTVNAAYDNFTDRLFLLLYPAISRIELRICLLIKIGLPVSTISQLIFRTSSAVSMGRKQLYKKIFKKEGTPLELDTLIYEL
;
A
#
# COMPACT_ATOMS: atom_id res chain seq x y z
N MET A 1 15.09 -4.43 -12.37
CA MET A 1 13.64 -4.67 -12.16
C MET A 1 12.96 -3.62 -11.25
N VAL A 2 13.64 -2.92 -10.33
CA VAL A 2 13.04 -1.79 -9.57
C VAL A 2 13.15 -0.43 -10.30
N SER A 3 14.13 -0.28 -11.21
CA SER A 3 14.41 0.96 -11.94
C SER A 3 13.27 1.41 -12.87
N THR A 4 12.49 0.47 -13.41
CA THR A 4 11.37 0.76 -14.32
C THR A 4 10.13 1.28 -13.60
N LEU A 5 9.98 1.00 -12.29
CA LEU A 5 8.82 1.44 -11.50
C LEU A 5 8.90 2.94 -11.21
N LYS A 6 10.09 3.42 -10.83
CA LYS A 6 10.33 4.82 -10.46
C LYS A 6 10.14 5.80 -11.62
N SER A 7 10.30 5.34 -12.86
CA SER A 7 10.08 6.14 -14.07
C SER A 7 8.63 6.16 -14.54
N LYS A 8 7.72 5.43 -13.90
CA LYS A 8 6.32 5.38 -14.31
C LYS A 8 5.59 6.64 -13.84
N PRO A 9 4.68 7.21 -14.67
CA PRO A 9 3.99 8.45 -14.36
C PRO A 9 3.17 8.36 -13.07
N ILE A 10 2.63 7.17 -12.76
CA ILE A 10 1.88 6.97 -11.52
C ILE A 10 2.77 7.00 -10.28
N TYR A 11 3.99 6.49 -10.36
CA TYR A 11 4.94 6.56 -9.24
C TYR A 11 5.34 8.01 -8.96
N ILE A 12 5.63 8.77 -10.03
CA ILE A 12 5.93 10.20 -9.94
C ILE A 12 4.75 10.94 -9.31
N LYS A 13 3.52 10.70 -9.78
CA LYS A 13 2.32 11.33 -9.24
C LYS A 13 2.05 10.98 -7.77
N CYS A 14 2.29 9.72 -7.37
CA CYS A 14 2.23 9.33 -5.97
C CYS A 14 3.26 10.11 -5.15
N TYR A 15 4.48 10.26 -5.65
CA TYR A 15 5.56 11.01 -4.99
C TYR A 15 5.27 12.52 -4.92
N GLU A 16 4.76 13.12 -5.99
CA GLU A 16 4.34 14.53 -6.00
C GLU A 16 3.20 14.79 -5.00
N ALA A 17 2.26 13.86 -4.88
CA ALA A 17 1.19 13.93 -3.89
C ALA A 17 1.69 13.83 -2.44
N THR A 18 2.92 13.36 -2.22
CA THR A 18 3.57 13.41 -0.90
C THR A 18 4.11 14.79 -0.54
N GLN A 19 4.47 15.58 -1.56
CA GLN A 19 5.00 16.94 -1.39
C GLN A 19 3.92 18.00 -1.49
N ASN A 20 2.83 17.72 -2.21
CA ASN A 20 1.74 18.65 -2.45
C ASN A 20 0.39 18.02 -2.08
N ASN A 21 -0.13 18.40 -0.91
CA ASN A 21 -1.42 17.94 -0.39
C ASN A 21 -2.64 18.33 -1.25
N SER A 22 -2.46 19.18 -2.27
CA SER A 22 -3.52 19.50 -3.24
C SER A 22 -3.70 18.40 -4.29
N ILE A 23 -2.69 17.55 -4.50
CA ILE A 23 -2.74 16.45 -5.46
C ILE A 23 -3.44 15.26 -4.81
N LYS A 24 -4.59 14.87 -5.38
CA LYS A 24 -5.38 13.75 -4.90
C LYS A 24 -5.34 12.60 -5.91
N LEU A 25 -5.06 11.40 -5.44
CA LEU A 25 -5.11 10.18 -6.24
C LEU A 25 -6.57 9.76 -6.44
N ARG A 26 -7.01 9.72 -7.70
CA ARG A 26 -8.34 9.24 -8.10
C ARG A 26 -8.33 7.72 -8.24
N ASP A 27 -9.51 7.09 -8.34
CA ASP A 27 -9.61 5.64 -8.50
C ASP A 27 -8.83 5.11 -9.73
N THR A 28 -8.77 5.88 -10.82
CA THR A 28 -7.95 5.56 -11.99
C THR A 28 -6.46 5.52 -11.67
N ASP A 29 -5.98 6.41 -10.79
CA ASP A 29 -4.59 6.46 -10.34
C ASP A 29 -4.27 5.23 -9.48
N TRP A 30 -5.19 4.84 -8.59
CA TRP A 30 -5.03 3.63 -7.77
C TRP A 30 -4.99 2.36 -8.61
N ASN A 31 -5.84 2.25 -9.64
CA ASN A 31 -5.82 1.13 -10.57
C ASN A 31 -4.50 1.09 -11.35
N ALA A 32 -4.03 2.23 -11.84
CA ALA A 32 -2.73 2.32 -12.51
C ALA A 32 -1.58 1.92 -11.58
N LEU A 33 -1.64 2.34 -10.30
CA LEU A 33 -0.64 1.99 -9.30
C LEU A 33 -0.64 0.48 -9.07
N GLN A 34 -1.81 -0.13 -8.89
CA GLN A 34 -1.95 -1.57 -8.71
C GLN A 34 -1.36 -2.36 -9.90
N LEU A 35 -1.73 -2.01 -11.13
CA LEU A 35 -1.20 -2.66 -12.33
C LEU A 35 0.33 -2.52 -12.43
N THR A 36 0.84 -1.34 -12.09
CA THR A 36 2.28 -1.06 -12.14
C THR A 36 3.03 -1.86 -11.06
N VAL A 37 2.49 -1.95 -9.84
CA VAL A 37 3.05 -2.74 -8.74
C VAL A 37 3.00 -4.23 -9.09
N ASN A 38 1.88 -4.74 -9.61
CA ASN A 38 1.76 -6.15 -10.01
C ASN A 38 2.75 -6.52 -11.12
N ALA A 39 2.93 -5.65 -12.11
CA ALA A 39 3.92 -5.87 -13.16
C ALA A 39 5.36 -5.80 -12.64
N ALA A 40 5.63 -5.05 -11.57
CA ALA A 40 6.96 -4.90 -10.99
C ALA A 40 7.31 -5.97 -9.94
N TYR A 41 6.30 -6.50 -9.23
CA TYR A 41 6.43 -7.39 -8.09
C TYR A 41 5.58 -8.66 -8.25
N ASP A 42 5.71 -9.33 -9.40
CA ASP A 42 5.14 -10.66 -9.68
C ASP A 42 3.72 -10.88 -9.13
N ASN A 43 2.78 -10.04 -9.58
CA ASN A 43 1.38 -10.07 -9.17
C ASN A 43 1.18 -10.02 -7.64
N PHE A 44 1.93 -9.15 -6.97
CA PHE A 44 1.83 -8.85 -5.54
C PHE A 44 0.39 -8.83 -4.99
N THR A 45 -0.55 -8.16 -5.66
CA THR A 45 -1.92 -8.08 -5.12
C THR A 45 -2.61 -9.43 -5.09
N ASP A 46 -2.31 -10.32 -6.02
CA ASP A 46 -2.96 -11.64 -6.08
C ASP A 46 -2.50 -12.48 -4.88
N ARG A 47 -1.21 -12.43 -4.56
CA ARG A 47 -0.65 -13.04 -3.34
C ARG A 47 -1.25 -12.42 -2.07
N LEU A 48 -1.43 -11.11 -2.06
CA LEU A 48 -2.08 -10.40 -0.96
C LEU A 48 -3.55 -10.82 -0.79
N PHE A 49 -4.30 -10.96 -1.88
CA PHE A 49 -5.68 -11.43 -1.88
C PHE A 49 -5.80 -12.86 -1.33
N LEU A 50 -4.85 -13.74 -1.67
CA LEU A 50 -4.79 -15.10 -1.13
C LEU A 50 -4.57 -15.11 0.39
N LEU A 51 -3.73 -14.21 0.91
CA LEU A 51 -3.43 -14.12 2.35
C LEU A 51 -4.53 -13.45 3.18
N LEU A 52 -5.27 -12.51 2.59
CA LEU A 52 -6.29 -11.70 3.28
C LEU A 52 -7.73 -12.17 3.00
N TYR A 53 -7.89 -13.37 2.43
CA TYR A 53 -9.18 -14.00 2.25
C TYR A 53 -9.93 -14.18 3.60
N PRO A 54 -11.26 -13.94 3.68
CA PRO A 54 -12.21 -13.66 2.60
C PRO A 54 -12.46 -12.17 2.30
N ALA A 55 -11.85 -11.23 3.02
CA ALA A 55 -12.17 -9.81 2.85
C ALA A 55 -10.98 -8.87 3.12
N ILE A 56 -10.40 -8.36 2.03
CA ILE A 56 -9.57 -7.16 2.03
C ILE A 56 -10.40 -5.96 1.57
N SER A 57 -10.38 -4.88 2.33
CA SER A 57 -11.01 -3.63 1.95
C SER A 57 -10.16 -2.84 0.95
N ARG A 58 -10.80 -1.94 0.19
CA ARG A 58 -10.10 -1.03 -0.73
C ARG A 58 -9.04 -0.18 -0.03
N ILE A 59 -9.28 0.22 1.23
CA ILE A 59 -8.32 1.02 2.00
C ILE A 59 -7.12 0.17 2.42
N GLU A 60 -7.35 -1.06 2.88
CA GLU A 60 -6.28 -2.00 3.23
C GLU A 60 -5.39 -2.32 2.03
N LEU A 61 -5.99 -2.56 0.86
CA LEU A 61 -5.24 -2.76 -0.39
C LEU A 61 -4.36 -1.55 -0.72
N ARG A 62 -4.92 -0.32 -0.64
CA ARG A 62 -4.17 0.92 -0.88
C ARG A 62 -3.00 1.07 0.08
N ILE A 63 -3.18 0.76 1.36
CA ILE A 63 -2.08 0.78 2.35
C ILE A 63 -0.97 -0.18 1.93
N CYS A 64 -1.31 -1.43 1.57
CA CYS A 64 -0.33 -2.43 1.17
C CYS A 64 0.44 -2.02 -0.09
N LEU A 65 -0.25 -1.46 -1.10
CA LEU A 65 0.40 -0.93 -2.31
C LEU A 65 1.42 0.17 -1.98
N LEU A 66 1.04 1.12 -1.11
CA LEU A 66 1.91 2.24 -0.74
C LEU A 66 3.12 1.81 0.10
N ILE A 67 2.94 0.83 0.99
CA ILE A 67 4.05 0.20 1.74
C ILE A 67 5.00 -0.49 0.76
N LYS A 68 4.46 -1.26 -0.21
CA LYS A 68 5.27 -2.02 -1.17
C LYS A 68 6.18 -1.11 -2.02
N ILE A 69 5.72 0.10 -2.35
CA ILE A 69 6.55 1.09 -3.06
C ILE A 69 7.48 1.90 -2.14
N GLY A 70 7.44 1.67 -0.83
CA GLY A 70 8.38 2.25 0.13
C GLY A 70 7.99 3.63 0.67
N LEU A 71 6.71 4.01 0.64
CA LEU A 71 6.30 5.32 1.16
C LEU A 71 6.23 5.33 2.70
N PRO A 72 6.63 6.44 3.34
CA PRO A 72 6.55 6.57 4.79
C PRO A 72 5.08 6.67 5.26
N VAL A 73 4.82 6.16 6.46
CA VAL A 73 3.46 6.08 7.04
C VAL A 73 2.75 7.43 7.12
N SER A 74 3.50 8.50 7.43
CA SER A 74 3.01 9.88 7.47
C SER A 74 2.42 10.33 6.14
N THR A 75 2.98 9.86 5.03
CA THR A 75 2.51 10.13 3.68
C THR A 75 1.34 9.23 3.32
N ILE A 76 1.39 7.95 3.70
CA ILE A 76 0.29 7.01 3.48
C ILE A 76 -1.00 7.54 4.07
N SER A 77 -0.95 8.07 5.30
CA SER A 77 -2.13 8.63 5.98
C SER A 77 -2.73 9.81 5.22
N GLN A 78 -1.89 10.70 4.68
CA GLN A 78 -2.33 11.81 3.83
C GLN A 78 -2.99 11.32 2.53
N LEU A 79 -2.36 10.38 1.82
CA LEU A 79 -2.84 9.89 0.52
C LEU A 79 -4.18 9.16 0.60
N ILE A 80 -4.44 8.46 1.71
CA ILE A 80 -5.71 7.75 1.91
C ILE A 80 -6.74 8.56 2.71
N PHE A 81 -6.43 9.83 3.01
CA PHE A 81 -7.27 10.74 3.81
C PHE A 81 -7.67 10.15 5.18
N ARG A 82 -6.71 9.55 5.88
CA ARG A 82 -6.89 8.98 7.22
C ARG A 82 -5.86 9.56 8.18
N THR A 83 -6.13 9.45 9.48
CA THR A 83 -5.15 9.79 10.50
C THR A 83 -4.05 8.75 10.56
N SER A 84 -2.84 9.14 10.98
CA SER A 84 -1.74 8.18 11.18
C SER A 84 -2.09 7.09 12.20
N SER A 85 -2.94 7.39 13.19
CA SER A 85 -3.47 6.40 14.14
C SER A 85 -4.36 5.35 13.47
N ALA A 86 -5.24 5.77 12.55
CA ALA A 86 -6.08 4.86 11.79
C ALA A 86 -5.26 3.95 10.85
N VAL A 87 -4.20 4.49 10.23
CA VAL A 87 -3.27 3.69 9.42
C VAL A 87 -2.55 2.65 10.29
N SER A 88 -2.00 3.04 11.44
CA SER A 88 -1.32 2.11 12.35
C SER A 88 -2.26 1.03 12.89
N MET A 89 -3.49 1.38 13.25
CA MET A 89 -4.51 0.41 13.68
C MET A 89 -4.87 -0.55 12.54
N GLY A 90 -5.09 -0.03 11.33
CA GLY A 90 -5.38 -0.83 10.15
C GLY A 90 -4.26 -1.84 9.84
N ARG A 91 -3.00 -1.42 9.95
CA ARG A 91 -1.84 -2.31 9.78
C ARG A 91 -1.79 -3.42 10.83
N LYS A 92 -2.05 -3.07 12.09
CA LYS A 92 -2.12 -4.05 13.18
C LYS A 92 -3.25 -5.08 12.94
N GLN A 93 -4.42 -4.61 12.53
CA GLN A 93 -5.56 -5.48 12.22
C GLN A 93 -5.31 -6.37 11.02
N LEU A 94 -4.65 -5.85 9.97
CA LEU A 94 -4.26 -6.64 8.80
C LEU A 94 -3.31 -7.78 9.17
N TYR A 95 -2.26 -7.49 9.95
CA TYR A 95 -1.35 -8.54 10.41
C TYR A 95 -2.08 -9.62 11.22
N LYS A 96 -2.99 -9.19 12.11
CA LYS A 96 -3.84 -10.08 12.88
C LYS A 96 -4.78 -10.91 12.00
N LYS A 97 -5.31 -10.36 10.90
CA LYS A 97 -6.12 -11.13 9.95
C LYS A 97 -5.32 -12.23 9.26
N ILE A 98 -4.09 -11.93 8.81
CA ILE A 98 -3.24 -12.87 8.08
C ILE A 98 -2.77 -14.01 9.00
N PHE A 99 -2.25 -13.67 10.18
CA PHE A 99 -1.61 -14.66 11.06
C PHE A 99 -2.48 -15.14 12.23
N LYS A 100 -3.69 -14.58 12.39
CA LYS A 100 -4.58 -14.82 13.54
C LYS A 100 -3.94 -14.58 14.91
N LYS A 101 -2.87 -13.78 14.97
CA LYS A 101 -2.13 -13.40 16.19
C LYS A 101 -1.99 -11.89 16.29
N GLU A 102 -1.84 -11.37 17.51
CA GLU A 102 -1.45 -9.98 17.69
C GLU A 102 -0.06 -9.76 17.09
N GLY A 103 0.12 -8.62 16.44
CA GLY A 103 1.42 -8.18 15.98
C GLY A 103 1.51 -6.68 15.88
N THR A 104 2.59 -6.23 15.29
CA THR A 104 2.98 -4.83 15.20
C THR A 104 2.82 -4.33 13.76
N PRO A 105 2.64 -3.01 13.57
CA PRO A 105 2.64 -2.43 12.22
C PRO A 105 3.92 -2.72 11.43
N LEU A 106 5.07 -2.81 12.11
CA LEU A 106 6.37 -3.15 11.50
C LEU A 106 6.41 -4.58 10.95
N GLU A 107 5.81 -5.54 11.64
CA GLU A 107 5.72 -6.92 11.13
C GLU A 107 4.87 -7.02 9.87
N LEU A 108 3.79 -6.22 9.77
CA LEU A 108 3.05 -6.11 8.51
C LEU A 108 3.92 -5.48 7.42
N ASP A 109 4.57 -4.35 7.72
CA ASP A 109 5.40 -3.65 6.73
C ASP A 109 6.45 -4.61 6.16
N THR A 110 7.13 -5.38 7.03
CA THR A 110 8.10 -6.41 6.66
C THR A 110 7.49 -7.48 5.76
N LEU A 111 6.32 -8.02 6.14
CA LEU A 111 5.61 -9.00 5.31
C LEU A 111 5.32 -8.45 3.92
N ILE A 112 4.83 -7.22 3.82
CA ILE A 112 4.50 -6.58 2.53
C ILE A 112 5.77 -6.36 1.69
N TYR A 113 6.90 -6.00 2.31
CA TYR A 113 8.16 -5.88 1.59
C TYR A 113 8.64 -7.22 1.02
N GLU A 114 8.51 -8.32 1.77
CA GLU A 114 8.91 -9.68 1.37
C GLU A 114 7.95 -10.33 0.36
N LEU A 115 6.70 -9.89 0.29
CA LEU A 115 5.70 -10.36 -0.67
C LEU A 115 6.04 -9.89 -2.08
#